data_AF-A0A3T0CVJ2-F1
#
_entry.id   AF-A0A3T0CVJ2-F1
#
_cell.length_a   1.000
_cell.length_b   1.000
_cell.length_c   1.000
_cell.angle_alpha   90.00
_cell.angle_beta   90.00
_cell.angle_gamma   90.00
#
_symmetry.space_group_name_H-M   'P 1'
#
loop_
_entity.id
_entity.type
_entity.pdbx_description
1 polymer ?
#
loop_
_entity_poly.entity_id
_entity_poly.type
_entity_poly.pdbx_seq_one_letter_code
_entity_poly.pdbx_strand_id
1 'polypeptide(L)'
;MSRKYSLAGIALLLATVVLATGCAGPSASSPDKIQRALRLDTSTSVDEYILGPTDVVQVSVWRNEDLSISVPVRPDGKISVPLVGDVRAAGRTPANLAEIIERSLAQYIREPQVSIVVTSMGSHEYSDRVRVTGAVQKPVSVPHRAGMTVLDVVLGAGGTTPFAALNKAMLYRKMNGEVVAIPVRLEDILNDGDVATNYAIRPGDILSVPERTF
;
A
#
# COMPACT_ATOMS: atom_id res chain seq x y z
N MET A 1 78.26 -9.11 0.54
CA MET A 1 76.98 -9.84 0.41
C MET A 1 76.03 -9.38 1.51
N SER A 2 74.75 -9.20 1.16
CA SER A 2 73.54 -9.14 2.02
C SER A 2 73.38 -7.91 2.94
N ARG A 3 72.68 -6.85 2.50
CA ARG A 3 71.20 -6.63 2.38
C ARG A 3 70.61 -5.95 3.62
N LYS A 4 70.44 -4.64 3.46
CA LYS A 4 69.56 -3.76 4.22
C LYS A 4 68.11 -4.22 4.03
N TYR A 5 67.39 -4.52 5.12
CA TYR A 5 65.93 -4.58 5.11
C TYR A 5 65.39 -3.62 6.17
N SER A 6 64.51 -2.76 5.68
CA SER A 6 64.03 -1.53 6.27
C SER A 6 63.00 -1.78 7.37
N LEU A 7 63.15 -1.09 8.50
CA LEU A 7 62.14 -0.96 9.57
C LEU A 7 60.81 -0.33 9.09
N ALA A 8 60.71 0.10 7.83
CA ALA A 8 59.48 0.61 7.23
C ALA A 8 58.42 -0.50 6.94
N GLY A 9 58.78 -1.78 7.01
CA GLY A 9 57.87 -2.89 6.67
C GLY A 9 56.89 -3.30 7.77
N ILE A 10 57.13 -2.94 9.04
CA ILE A 10 56.32 -3.42 10.17
C ILE A 10 55.20 -2.44 10.54
N ALA A 11 55.35 -1.15 10.23
CA ALA A 11 54.32 -0.14 10.46
C ALA A 11 53.16 -0.20 9.44
N LEU A 12 53.33 -0.92 8.32
CA LEU A 12 52.32 -1.02 7.26
C LEU A 12 51.35 -2.21 7.43
N LEU A 13 51.59 -3.08 8.40
CA LEU A 13 50.83 -4.33 8.60
C LEU A 13 49.78 -4.29 9.72
N LEU A 14 49.72 -3.21 10.51
CA LEU A 14 48.74 -3.02 11.59
C LEU A 14 47.66 -1.97 11.28
N ALA A 15 47.72 -1.32 10.11
CA ALA A 15 46.72 -0.34 9.67
C ALA A 15 45.60 -0.94 8.80
N THR A 16 45.58 -2.26 8.57
CA THR A 16 44.70 -2.92 7.59
C THR A 16 43.59 -3.80 8.18
N VAL A 17 43.34 -3.78 9.49
CA VAL A 17 42.27 -4.59 10.11
C VAL A 17 41.28 -3.72 10.89
N VAL A 18 40.65 -2.74 10.22
CA VAL A 18 39.44 -2.04 10.74
C VAL A 18 38.28 -2.07 9.73
N LEU A 19 38.44 -2.73 8.59
CA LEU A 19 37.37 -2.88 7.58
C LEU A 19 36.76 -4.29 7.65
N ALA A 20 36.20 -4.65 8.80
CA ALA A 20 35.20 -5.73 8.88
C ALA A 20 33.82 -5.08 8.77
N THR A 21 33.45 -4.86 7.51
CA THR A 21 32.15 -4.42 7.00
C THR A 21 30.99 -5.08 7.74
N GLY A 22 30.10 -4.23 8.26
CA GLY A 22 28.91 -4.65 8.98
C GLY A 22 28.05 -5.60 8.18
N CYS A 23 27.64 -6.70 8.81
CA CYS A 23 26.50 -7.48 8.39
C CYS A 23 25.25 -6.61 8.58
N ALA A 24 24.91 -5.81 7.56
CA ALA A 24 23.70 -5.01 7.54
C ALA A 24 22.50 -5.95 7.38
N GLY A 25 21.90 -6.34 8.51
CA GLY A 25 20.53 -6.82 8.51
C GLY A 25 19.58 -5.74 7.97
N PRO A 26 18.33 -6.07 7.64
CA PRO A 26 17.34 -5.08 7.21
C PRO A 26 17.24 -3.99 8.28
N SER A 27 17.82 -2.83 7.98
CA SER A 27 17.95 -1.73 8.92
C SER A 27 16.72 -0.86 8.82
N ALA A 28 16.15 -0.48 9.97
CA ALA A 28 15.08 0.50 10.03
C ALA A 28 15.51 1.79 9.32
N SER A 29 14.54 2.49 8.72
CA SER A 29 14.79 3.80 8.10
C SER A 29 15.13 4.85 9.16
N SER A 30 15.67 6.00 8.74
CA SER A 30 16.01 7.08 9.68
C SER A 30 14.78 7.57 10.46
N PRO A 31 14.94 8.02 11.72
CA PRO A 31 13.83 8.48 12.55
C PRO A 31 12.96 9.55 11.86
N ASP A 32 13.58 10.48 11.12
CA ASP A 32 12.84 11.52 10.38
C ASP A 32 11.93 10.95 9.29
N LYS A 33 12.40 9.93 8.55
CA LYS A 33 11.60 9.25 7.52
C LYS A 33 10.43 8.50 8.14
N ILE A 34 10.68 7.82 9.27
CA ILE A 34 9.64 7.11 10.02
C ILE A 34 8.59 8.11 10.53
N GLN A 35 8.98 9.20 11.18
CA GLN A 35 8.05 10.19 11.70
C GLN A 35 7.19 10.81 10.58
N ARG A 36 7.78 11.11 9.42
CA ARG A 36 6.99 11.58 8.25
C ARG A 36 5.99 10.53 7.78
N ALA A 37 6.40 9.26 7.75
CA ALA A 37 5.54 8.17 7.32
C ALA A 37 4.36 7.88 8.24
N LEU A 38 4.54 8.12 9.54
CA LEU A 38 3.50 7.99 10.56
C LEU A 38 2.59 9.23 10.65
N ARG A 39 3.14 10.45 10.53
CA ARG A 39 2.36 11.71 10.70
C ARG A 39 1.34 12.00 9.60
N LEU A 40 1.45 11.36 8.43
CA LEU A 40 0.47 11.51 7.34
C LEU A 40 -0.96 11.06 7.74
N ASP A 41 -1.17 10.51 8.95
CA ASP A 41 -2.48 10.10 9.48
C ASP A 41 -3.42 11.27 9.86
N THR A 42 -2.96 12.53 9.85
CA THR A 42 -3.80 13.68 10.31
C THR A 42 -4.55 14.42 9.20
N SER A 43 -4.27 14.17 7.91
CA SER A 43 -5.15 14.69 6.85
C SER A 43 -6.30 13.72 6.64
N THR A 44 -7.47 14.05 7.19
CA THR A 44 -8.80 13.55 6.81
C THR A 44 -9.15 13.85 5.34
N SER A 45 -8.23 13.60 4.41
CA SER A 45 -8.56 13.43 3.01
C SER A 45 -8.69 11.93 2.80
N VAL A 46 -9.91 11.42 2.83
CA VAL A 46 -10.19 10.18 2.09
C VAL A 46 -9.76 10.51 0.66
N ASP A 47 -8.67 9.91 0.20
CA ASP A 47 -8.25 10.09 -1.19
C ASP A 47 -9.44 9.76 -2.08
N GLU A 48 -9.88 10.75 -2.86
CA GLU A 48 -11.07 10.60 -3.69
C GLU A 48 -10.82 9.47 -4.69
N TYR A 49 -11.73 8.50 -4.75
CA TYR A 49 -11.55 7.35 -5.63
C TYR A 49 -11.50 7.79 -7.09
N ILE A 50 -10.40 7.46 -7.76
CA ILE A 50 -10.20 7.74 -9.18
C ILE A 50 -10.43 6.45 -9.95
N LEU A 51 -11.34 6.48 -10.91
CA LEU A 51 -11.62 5.34 -11.77
C LEU A 51 -10.41 4.97 -12.62
N GLY A 52 -10.19 3.67 -12.80
CA GLY A 52 -9.18 3.11 -13.69
C GLY A 52 -9.70 1.97 -14.55
N PRO A 53 -8.90 1.49 -15.51
CA PRO A 53 -9.24 0.31 -16.30
C PRO A 53 -9.54 -0.91 -15.41
N THR A 54 -10.47 -1.77 -15.85
CA THR A 54 -10.93 -2.96 -15.12
C THR A 54 -11.89 -2.68 -13.95
N ASP A 55 -12.10 -1.42 -13.56
CA ASP A 55 -13.21 -1.08 -12.66
C ASP A 55 -14.55 -1.43 -13.29
N VAL A 56 -15.53 -1.80 -12.47
CA VAL A 56 -16.92 -1.95 -12.91
C VAL A 56 -17.74 -0.85 -12.28
N VAL A 57 -18.47 -0.11 -13.13
CA VAL A 57 -19.34 0.97 -12.70
C VAL A 57 -20.78 0.66 -13.10
N GLN A 58 -21.68 0.92 -12.15
CA GLN A 58 -23.11 1.01 -12.40
C GLN A 58 -23.45 2.46 -12.71
N VAL A 59 -23.91 2.69 -13.94
CA VAL A 59 -24.55 3.94 -14.34
C VAL A 59 -26.05 3.79 -14.07
N SER A 60 -26.60 4.66 -13.24
CA SER A 60 -28.03 4.69 -12.96
C SER A 60 -28.60 6.03 -13.41
N VAL A 61 -29.63 5.99 -14.25
CA VAL A 61 -30.33 7.17 -14.75
C VAL A 61 -31.74 7.17 -14.18
N TRP A 62 -32.07 8.16 -13.37
CA TRP A 62 -33.35 8.24 -12.68
C TRP A 62 -34.53 8.26 -13.65
N ARG A 63 -35.55 7.42 -13.40
CA ARG A 63 -36.73 7.23 -14.28
C ARG A 63 -36.41 6.75 -15.70
N ASN A 64 -35.20 6.28 -15.97
CA ASN A 64 -34.78 5.75 -17.25
C ASN A 64 -33.94 4.47 -17.04
N GLU A 65 -34.59 3.42 -16.56
CA GLU A 65 -33.93 2.15 -16.23
C GLU A 65 -33.30 1.48 -17.45
N ASP A 66 -33.89 1.65 -18.65
CA ASP A 66 -33.33 1.15 -19.92
C ASP A 66 -31.97 1.76 -20.28
N LEU A 67 -31.61 2.90 -19.66
CA LEU A 67 -30.31 3.55 -19.83
C LEU A 67 -29.35 3.25 -18.69
N SER A 68 -29.83 2.55 -17.65
CA SER A 68 -29.03 2.16 -16.50
C SER A 68 -28.29 0.86 -16.80
N ILE A 69 -26.97 0.90 -16.76
CA ILE A 69 -26.11 -0.21 -17.20
C ILE A 69 -25.00 -0.47 -16.19
N SER A 70 -24.56 -1.73 -16.12
CA SER A 70 -23.35 -2.12 -15.40
C SER A 70 -22.28 -2.46 -16.43
N VAL A 71 -21.20 -1.69 -16.48
CA VAL A 71 -20.15 -1.88 -17.49
C VAL A 71 -18.75 -1.75 -16.90
N PRO A 72 -17.79 -2.56 -17.39
CA PRO A 72 -16.40 -2.39 -17.04
C PRO A 72 -15.78 -1.17 -17.75
N VAL A 73 -14.84 -0.50 -17.10
CA VAL A 73 -13.93 0.46 -17.73
C VAL A 73 -12.96 -0.33 -18.60
N ARG A 74 -13.04 -0.11 -19.91
CA ARG A 74 -12.21 -0.78 -20.91
C ARG A 74 -10.73 -0.39 -20.78
N PRO A 75 -9.79 -1.15 -21.39
CA PRO A 75 -8.36 -0.83 -21.38
C PRO A 75 -7.99 0.55 -21.96
N ASP A 76 -8.82 1.10 -22.85
CA ASP A 76 -8.66 2.47 -23.37
C ASP A 76 -9.12 3.57 -22.39
N GLY A 77 -9.63 3.17 -21.22
CA GLY A 77 -10.10 4.05 -20.16
C GLY A 77 -11.52 4.58 -20.38
N LYS A 78 -12.30 3.98 -21.27
CA LYS A 78 -13.67 4.42 -21.57
C LYS A 78 -14.72 3.40 -21.11
N ILE A 79 -15.94 3.90 -20.95
CA ILE A 79 -17.16 3.09 -20.80
C ILE A 79 -18.12 3.43 -21.94
N SER A 80 -18.95 2.47 -22.34
CA SER A 80 -19.97 2.69 -23.37
C SER A 80 -21.32 2.95 -22.69
N VAL A 81 -21.90 4.12 -22.94
CA VAL A 81 -23.16 4.58 -22.33
C VAL A 81 -24.23 4.70 -23.42
N PRO A 82 -25.46 4.16 -23.23
CA PRO A 82 -26.54 4.29 -24.19
C PRO A 82 -26.80 5.75 -24.58
N LEU A 83 -27.11 5.99 -25.86
CA LEU A 83 -27.34 7.31 -26.49
C LEU A 83 -26.10 8.22 -26.58
N VAL A 84 -25.19 8.17 -25.60
CA VAL A 84 -23.97 9.00 -25.55
C VAL A 84 -22.80 8.37 -26.31
N GLY A 85 -22.69 7.04 -26.30
CA GLY A 85 -21.54 6.30 -26.83
C GLY A 85 -20.39 6.21 -25.84
N ASP A 86 -19.16 6.37 -26.32
CA ASP A 86 -17.95 6.14 -25.53
C ASP A 86 -17.57 7.37 -24.68
N VAL A 87 -17.55 7.20 -23.35
CA VAL A 87 -17.21 8.26 -22.38
C VAL A 87 -15.92 7.90 -21.64
N ARG A 88 -14.99 8.84 -21.51
CA ARG A 88 -13.74 8.62 -20.77
C ARG A 88 -13.99 8.58 -19.25
N ALA A 89 -13.82 7.41 -18.66
CA ALA A 89 -13.99 7.17 -17.23
C ALA A 89 -12.66 7.18 -16.47
N ALA A 90 -11.59 6.62 -17.05
CA ALA A 90 -10.30 6.54 -16.38
C ALA A 90 -9.73 7.94 -16.07
N GLY A 91 -9.24 8.10 -14.84
CA GLY A 91 -8.75 9.38 -14.33
C GLY A 91 -9.86 10.34 -13.89
N ARG A 92 -11.12 9.90 -13.83
CA ARG A 92 -12.26 10.67 -13.30
C ARG A 92 -12.74 10.06 -12.00
N THR A 93 -13.33 10.90 -11.16
CA THR A 93 -14.04 10.45 -9.97
C THR A 93 -15.48 10.10 -10.35
N PRO A 94 -16.19 9.24 -9.61
CA PRO A 94 -17.57 8.88 -9.92
C PRO A 94 -18.50 10.10 -10.08
N ALA A 95 -18.32 11.12 -9.24
CA ALA A 95 -19.08 12.38 -9.31
C ALA A 95 -18.79 13.14 -10.62
N ASN A 96 -17.51 13.29 -10.98
CA ASN A 96 -17.11 13.94 -12.23
C ASN A 96 -17.62 13.19 -13.47
N LEU A 97 -17.60 11.85 -13.45
CA LEU A 97 -18.12 11.03 -14.53
C LEU A 97 -19.64 11.18 -14.66
N ALA A 98 -20.37 11.22 -13.55
CA ALA A 98 -21.82 11.43 -13.52
C ALA A 98 -22.20 12.74 -14.22
N GLU A 99 -21.53 13.84 -13.88
CA GLU A 99 -21.78 15.17 -14.46
C GLU A 99 -21.50 15.20 -15.98
N ILE A 100 -20.47 14.49 -16.44
CA ILE A 100 -20.16 14.37 -17.88
C ILE A 100 -21.28 13.62 -18.61
N ILE A 101 -21.76 12.51 -18.04
CA ILE A 101 -22.82 11.70 -18.65
C ILE A 101 -24.15 12.47 -18.62
N GLU A 102 -24.47 13.15 -17.52
CA GLU A 102 -25.67 13.97 -17.37
C GLU A 102 -25.76 15.05 -18.46
N ARG A 103 -24.66 15.82 -18.65
CA ARG A 103 -24.58 16.83 -19.72
C ARG A 103 -24.75 16.23 -21.11
N SER A 104 -24.22 15.04 -21.34
CA SER A 104 -24.31 14.38 -22.64
C SER A 104 -25.72 13.83 -22.90
N LEU A 105 -26.39 13.29 -21.88
CA LEU A 105 -27.76 12.80 -21.96
C LEU A 105 -28.80 13.91 -22.08
N ALA A 106 -28.49 15.14 -21.67
CA ALA A 106 -29.40 16.29 -21.76
C ALA A 106 -29.83 16.64 -23.21
N GLN A 107 -29.11 16.14 -24.21
CA GLN A 107 -29.48 16.28 -25.63
C GLN A 107 -30.60 15.32 -26.05
N TYR A 108 -30.83 14.25 -25.29
CA TYR A 108 -31.77 13.18 -25.61
C TYR A 108 -32.93 13.10 -24.61
N ILE A 109 -32.72 13.57 -23.38
CA ILE A 109 -33.67 13.45 -22.27
C ILE A 109 -33.72 14.79 -21.54
N ARG A 110 -34.92 15.18 -21.13
CA ARG A 110 -35.11 16.39 -20.33
C ARG A 110 -34.71 16.14 -18.88
N GLU A 111 -33.79 16.95 -18.35
CA GLU A 111 -33.37 16.93 -16.95
C GLU A 111 -32.96 15.52 -16.47
N PRO A 112 -31.98 14.86 -17.13
CA PRO A 112 -31.48 13.57 -16.68
C PRO A 112 -30.85 13.71 -15.30
N GLN A 113 -30.97 12.69 -14.45
CA GLN A 113 -30.26 12.63 -13.17
C GLN A 113 -29.47 11.33 -13.16
N VAL A 114 -28.14 11.45 -13.06
CA VAL A 114 -27.21 10.33 -13.21
C VAL A 114 -26.47 10.11 -11.91
N SER A 115 -26.41 8.86 -11.45
CA SER A 115 -25.54 8.44 -10.36
C SER A 115 -24.61 7.33 -10.81
N ILE A 116 -23.36 7.39 -10.36
CA ILE A 116 -22.34 6.39 -10.65
C ILE A 116 -21.98 5.67 -9.35
N VAL A 117 -22.09 4.34 -9.35
CA VAL A 117 -21.66 3.50 -8.24
C VAL A 117 -20.56 2.58 -8.73
N VAL A 118 -19.43 2.53 -8.01
CA VAL A 118 -18.36 1.58 -8.31
C VAL A 118 -18.74 0.23 -7.68
N THR A 119 -19.00 -0.77 -8.51
CA THR A 119 -19.39 -2.12 -8.07
C THR A 119 -18.19 -3.05 -7.94
N SER A 120 -17.10 -2.77 -8.66
CA SER A 120 -15.82 -3.48 -8.53
C SER A 120 -14.65 -2.52 -8.75
N MET A 121 -13.66 -2.57 -7.85
CA MET A 121 -12.46 -1.70 -7.87
C MET A 121 -11.27 -2.44 -8.48
N GLY A 122 -11.43 -2.96 -9.70
CA GLY A 122 -10.40 -3.78 -10.37
C GLY A 122 -9.09 -3.04 -10.63
N SER A 123 -9.14 -1.74 -10.92
CA SER A 123 -7.95 -0.92 -11.15
C SER A 123 -7.07 -0.74 -9.90
N HIS A 124 -7.66 -0.88 -8.73
CA HIS A 124 -7.00 -0.74 -7.43
C HIS A 124 -6.78 -2.09 -6.72
N GLU A 125 -7.05 -3.21 -7.41
CA GLU A 125 -7.02 -4.56 -6.82
C GLU A 125 -5.69 -4.86 -6.12
N TYR A 126 -4.56 -4.35 -6.61
CA TYR A 126 -3.25 -4.61 -6.01
C TYR A 126 -2.72 -3.48 -5.11
N SER A 127 -3.14 -2.23 -5.34
CA SER A 127 -2.73 -1.06 -4.56
C SER A 127 -3.47 -0.99 -3.23
N ASP A 128 -4.73 -1.41 -3.18
CA ASP A 128 -5.58 -1.30 -1.99
C ASP A 128 -5.49 -2.53 -1.07
N ARG A 129 -4.37 -3.26 -1.20
CA ARG A 129 -4.11 -4.45 -0.40
C ARG A 129 -2.89 -4.29 0.46
N VAL A 130 -2.97 -4.91 1.62
CA VAL A 130 -1.90 -5.00 2.61
C VAL A 130 -1.40 -6.43 2.58
N ARG A 131 -0.09 -6.62 2.69
CA ARG A 131 0.52 -7.95 2.61
C ARG A 131 1.22 -8.29 3.91
N VAL A 132 1.08 -9.54 4.33
CA VAL A 132 1.79 -10.10 5.50
C VAL A 132 2.66 -11.25 5.04
N THR A 133 3.92 -11.23 5.44
CA THR A 133 4.92 -12.22 5.01
C THR A 133 5.83 -12.64 6.17
N GLY A 134 6.52 -13.77 5.99
CA GLY A 134 7.45 -14.31 6.95
C GLY A 134 6.80 -15.27 7.96
N ALA A 135 7.24 -15.22 9.21
CA ALA A 135 6.89 -16.10 10.33
C ALA A 135 5.46 -15.85 10.86
N VAL A 136 4.47 -15.94 9.98
CA VAL A 136 3.03 -15.91 10.28
C VAL A 136 2.38 -17.23 9.91
N GLN A 137 1.23 -17.55 10.50
CA GLN A 137 0.54 -18.83 10.23
C GLN A 137 0.19 -18.97 8.75
N LYS A 138 -0.28 -17.88 8.13
CA LYS A 138 -0.59 -17.83 6.70
C LYS A 138 -0.15 -16.50 6.09
N PRO A 139 0.95 -16.46 5.33
CA PRO A 139 1.27 -15.31 4.49
C PRO A 139 0.11 -15.01 3.53
N VAL A 140 -0.38 -13.77 3.56
CA VAL A 140 -1.63 -13.42 2.86
C VAL A 140 -1.63 -11.95 2.43
N SER A 141 -2.38 -11.67 1.36
CA SER A 141 -2.73 -10.33 0.91
C SER A 141 -4.17 -10.05 1.31
N VAL A 142 -4.42 -9.07 2.17
CA VAL A 142 -5.75 -8.71 2.68
C VAL A 142 -6.22 -7.38 2.07
N PRO A 143 -7.51 -7.22 1.76
CA PRO A 143 -8.04 -5.92 1.35
C PRO A 143 -7.93 -4.93 2.50
N HIS A 144 -7.49 -3.71 2.20
CA HIS A 144 -7.43 -2.62 3.18
C HIS A 144 -8.85 -2.17 3.56
N ARG A 145 -9.02 -1.79 4.82
CA ARG A 145 -10.21 -1.10 5.33
C ARG A 145 -9.76 0.06 6.20
N ALA A 146 -10.50 1.15 6.16
CA ALA A 146 -10.24 2.30 7.01
C ALA A 146 -10.25 1.88 8.50
N GLY A 147 -9.26 2.37 9.25
CA GLY A 147 -9.07 2.03 10.66
C GLY A 147 -8.29 0.74 10.94
N MET A 148 -7.89 -0.03 9.91
CA MET A 148 -7.03 -1.20 10.12
C MET A 148 -5.66 -0.81 10.68
N THR A 149 -5.16 -1.63 11.58
CA THR A 149 -3.86 -1.51 12.25
C THR A 149 -2.97 -2.72 11.97
N VAL A 150 -1.72 -2.66 12.42
CA VAL A 150 -0.79 -3.79 12.31
C VAL A 150 -1.37 -5.05 12.96
N LEU A 151 -2.03 -4.91 14.11
CA LEU A 151 -2.66 -6.02 14.81
C LEU A 151 -3.73 -6.71 13.95
N ASP A 152 -4.63 -5.96 13.31
CA ASP A 152 -5.69 -6.52 12.46
C ASP A 152 -5.12 -7.35 11.30
N VAL A 153 -4.00 -6.87 10.76
CA VAL A 153 -3.29 -7.49 9.65
C VAL A 153 -2.64 -8.81 10.09
N VAL A 154 -2.01 -8.84 11.27
CA VAL A 154 -1.45 -10.08 11.87
C VAL A 154 -2.55 -11.09 12.18
N LEU A 155 -3.67 -10.65 12.76
CA LEU A 155 -4.81 -11.53 13.04
C LEU A 155 -5.43 -12.09 11.75
N GLY A 156 -5.49 -11.29 10.68
CA GLY A 156 -5.92 -11.75 9.35
C GLY A 156 -5.02 -12.83 8.75
N ALA A 157 -3.74 -12.88 9.15
CA ALA A 157 -2.81 -13.94 8.78
C ALA A 157 -2.90 -15.18 9.69
N GLY A 158 -3.83 -15.20 10.65
CA GLY A 158 -3.98 -16.27 11.64
C GLY A 158 -3.03 -16.15 12.84
N GLY A 159 -2.39 -15.00 13.03
CA GLY A 159 -1.35 -14.80 14.05
C GLY A 159 0.05 -15.18 13.57
N THR A 160 1.00 -15.17 14.51
CA THR A 160 2.42 -15.46 14.25
C THR A 160 2.76 -16.92 14.53
N THR A 161 3.88 -17.40 14.01
CA THR A 161 4.40 -18.72 14.38
C THR A 161 5.18 -18.66 15.70
N PRO A 162 5.37 -19.79 16.42
CA PRO A 162 6.18 -19.83 17.64
C PRO A 162 7.65 -19.43 17.44
N PHE A 163 8.15 -19.48 16.20
CA PHE A 163 9.53 -19.17 15.84
C PHE A 163 9.71 -17.72 15.36
N ALA A 164 8.64 -16.91 15.40
CA ALA A 164 8.67 -15.53 14.96
C ALA A 164 9.58 -14.68 15.86
N ALA A 165 10.40 -13.83 15.25
CA ALA A 165 11.11 -12.76 15.93
C ALA A 165 10.21 -11.50 15.95
N LEU A 166 9.20 -11.54 16.83
CA LEU A 166 8.10 -10.57 16.90
C LEU A 166 8.58 -9.10 16.93
N ASN A 167 9.55 -8.79 17.78
CA ASN A 167 10.10 -7.44 17.92
C ASN A 167 11.14 -7.04 16.85
N LYS A 168 11.39 -7.91 15.87
CA LYS A 168 12.15 -7.62 14.66
C LYS A 168 11.23 -7.41 13.45
N ALA A 169 9.91 -7.39 13.63
CA ALA A 169 8.97 -7.16 12.55
C ALA A 169 9.17 -5.76 11.96
N MET A 170 8.97 -5.67 10.64
CA MET A 170 9.12 -4.44 9.87
C MET A 170 7.87 -4.20 9.04
N LEU A 171 7.33 -2.99 9.14
CA LEU A 171 6.32 -2.45 8.25
C LEU A 171 7.02 -1.65 7.14
N TYR A 172 6.87 -2.10 5.90
CA TYR A 172 7.37 -1.39 4.72
C TYR A 172 6.24 -0.58 4.12
N ARG A 173 6.42 0.75 4.11
CA ARG A 173 5.48 1.72 3.57
C ARG A 173 6.09 2.47 2.40
N LYS A 174 5.43 2.43 1.23
CA LYS A 174 5.87 3.20 0.06
C LYS A 174 5.37 4.65 0.18
N MET A 175 6.29 5.61 0.08
CA MET A 175 5.99 7.04 0.06
C MET A 175 6.83 7.75 -1.00
N ASN A 176 6.19 8.51 -1.89
CA ASN A 176 6.88 9.33 -2.90
C ASN A 176 7.93 8.54 -3.72
N GLY A 177 7.67 7.26 -4.00
CA GLY A 177 8.59 6.38 -4.71
C GLY A 177 9.68 5.73 -3.86
N GLU A 178 9.84 6.12 -2.60
CA GLU A 178 10.75 5.52 -1.63
C GLU A 178 10.02 4.50 -0.73
N VAL A 179 10.71 3.46 -0.27
CA VAL A 179 10.18 2.52 0.73
C VAL A 179 10.77 2.85 2.10
N VAL A 180 9.90 3.17 3.06
CA VAL A 180 10.26 3.41 4.46
C VAL A 180 10.04 2.13 5.24
N ALA A 181 11.10 1.63 5.88
CA ALA A 181 11.05 0.50 6.80
C ALA A 181 10.85 0.99 8.24
N ILE A 182 9.70 0.64 8.82
CA ILE A 182 9.23 1.09 10.14
C ILE A 182 9.26 -0.12 11.08
N PRO A 183 10.02 -0.09 12.19
CA PRO A 183 10.06 -1.18 13.14
C PRO A 183 8.73 -1.31 13.88
N VAL A 184 8.24 -2.54 14.02
CA VAL A 184 7.04 -2.88 14.79
C VAL A 184 7.42 -3.83 15.91
N ARG A 185 6.96 -3.51 17.12
CA ARG A 185 7.16 -4.31 18.32
C ARG A 185 5.95 -5.22 18.54
N LEU A 186 5.85 -6.31 17.77
CA LEU A 186 4.69 -7.19 17.82
C LEU A 186 4.55 -7.94 19.15
N GLU A 187 5.66 -8.22 19.85
CA GLU A 187 5.59 -8.91 21.15
C GLU A 187 4.93 -8.02 22.18
N ASP A 188 5.36 -6.75 22.22
CA ASP A 188 4.85 -5.73 23.12
C ASP A 188 3.33 -5.51 22.89
N ILE A 189 2.88 -5.52 21.63
CA ILE A 189 1.45 -5.40 21.27
C ILE A 189 0.65 -6.64 21.70
N LEU A 190 1.15 -7.85 21.38
CA LEU A 190 0.39 -9.09 21.53
C LEU A 190 0.37 -9.62 22.96
N ASN A 191 1.47 -9.45 23.70
CA ASN A 191 1.68 -10.07 25.00
C ASN A 191 1.60 -9.06 26.15
N ASP A 192 2.11 -7.83 25.94
CA ASP A 192 2.24 -6.84 27.02
C ASP A 192 1.13 -5.77 26.97
N GLY A 193 0.37 -5.70 25.87
CA GLY A 193 -0.68 -4.70 25.66
C GLY A 193 -0.15 -3.29 25.34
N ASP A 194 1.14 -3.16 25.03
CA ASP A 194 1.73 -1.89 24.59
C ASP A 194 1.47 -1.67 23.10
N VAL A 195 0.53 -0.78 22.81
CA VAL A 195 0.08 -0.44 21.46
C VAL A 195 0.87 0.69 20.82
N ALA A 196 1.99 1.14 21.40
CA ALA A 196 2.77 2.27 20.89
C ALA A 196 3.23 2.08 19.43
N THR A 197 3.44 0.84 19.00
CA THR A 197 3.82 0.50 17.61
C THR A 197 2.71 -0.16 16.81
N ASN A 198 1.47 -0.16 17.30
CA ASN A 198 0.32 -0.66 16.57
C ASN A 198 -0.18 0.39 15.55
N TYR A 199 0.66 0.68 14.56
CA TYR A 199 0.41 1.74 13.60
C TYR A 199 -0.82 1.46 12.72
N ALA A 200 -1.51 2.52 12.31
CA ALA A 200 -2.52 2.44 11.26
C ALA A 200 -1.86 1.96 9.96
N ILE A 201 -2.54 1.05 9.26
CA ILE A 201 -2.08 0.45 8.01
C ILE A 201 -2.66 1.19 6.81
N ARG A 202 -1.88 1.25 5.73
CA ARG A 202 -2.25 1.91 4.48
C ARG A 202 -2.30 0.94 3.30
N PRO A 203 -3.07 1.30 2.25
CA PRO A 203 -2.97 0.66 0.94
C PRO A 203 -1.51 0.46 0.52
N GLY A 204 -1.16 -0.78 0.14
CA GLY A 204 0.18 -1.13 -0.35
C GLY A 204 1.22 -1.44 0.72
N ASP A 205 0.91 -1.29 2.01
CA ASP A 205 1.83 -1.64 3.10
C ASP A 205 2.17 -3.14 3.08
N ILE A 206 3.40 -3.47 3.47
CA ILE A 206 3.88 -4.84 3.63
C ILE A 206 4.41 -5.02 5.05
N LEU A 207 3.76 -5.87 5.83
CA LEU A 207 4.26 -6.33 7.12
C LEU A 207 5.11 -7.58 6.91
N SER A 208 6.35 -7.54 7.36
CA SER A 208 7.25 -8.69 7.34
C SER A 208 7.64 -9.06 8.77
N VAL A 209 7.42 -10.33 9.11
CA VAL A 209 7.77 -10.90 10.41
C VAL A 209 8.92 -11.88 10.19
N PRO A 210 10.16 -11.58 10.57
CA PRO A 210 11.26 -12.51 10.37
C PRO A 210 11.19 -13.68 11.37
N GLU A 211 11.88 -14.76 11.07
CA GLU A 211 12.12 -15.86 12.01
C GLU A 211 13.27 -15.52 12.97
N ARG A 212 13.28 -16.16 14.15
CA ARG A 212 14.40 -16.08 15.09
C ARG A 212 15.60 -16.81 14.48
N THR A 213 16.68 -16.08 14.24
CA THR A 213 17.99 -16.68 13.95
C THR A 213 18.51 -17.37 15.20
N PHE A 214 18.91 -18.64 15.05
CA PHE A 214 19.55 -19.47 16.07
C PHE A 214 21.00 -19.07 16.32
#